data_AF-A0A1H8GK99-F1
#
_entry.id   AF-A0A1H8GK99-F1
#
_cell.length_a   1.000
_cell.length_b   1.000
_cell.length_c   1.000
_cell.angle_alpha   90.00
_cell.angle_beta   90.00
_cell.angle_gamma   90.00
#
_symmetry.space_group_name_H-M   'P 1'
#
loop_
_entity.id
_entity.type
_entity.pdbx_description
1 polymer ?
#
loop_
_entity_poly.entity_id
_entity_poly.type
_entity_poly.pdbx_seq_one_letter_code
_entity_poly.pdbx_strand_id
1 'polypeptide(L)'
;MSRFHTDLFQAWKKKSPEIGLLFREKKYQQAVSPMQSNLKQFKQALALLNGTDESVLDVNTLKHKPINVVERMLYIEENLSQYHAFIQLQALYEELEKLYAKVAILEAYQE
;
A
#
# COMPACT_ATOMS: atom_id res chain seq x y z
N MET A 1 11.75 -9.66 -12.22
CA MET A 1 10.80 -8.74 -11.55
C MET A 1 10.39 -7.58 -12.48
N SER A 2 9.08 -7.42 -12.72
CA SER A 2 8.45 -6.60 -13.78
C SER A 2 8.53 -5.08 -13.57
N ARG A 3 8.54 -4.25 -14.65
CA ARG A 3 8.38 -2.76 -14.62
C ARG A 3 7.24 -2.27 -13.72
N PHE A 4 6.20 -3.10 -13.56
CA PHE A 4 4.98 -2.79 -12.83
C PHE A 4 5.20 -2.32 -11.38
N HIS A 5 6.09 -2.98 -10.61
CA HIS A 5 6.31 -2.60 -9.21
C HIS A 5 6.96 -1.21 -9.09
N THR A 6 7.89 -0.89 -9.99
CA THR A 6 8.53 0.44 -10.04
C THR A 6 7.49 1.51 -10.37
N ASP A 7 6.63 1.27 -11.36
CA ASP A 7 5.59 2.22 -11.75
C ASP A 7 4.58 2.48 -10.61
N LEU A 8 4.23 1.45 -9.84
CA LEU A 8 3.33 1.57 -8.70
C LEU A 8 3.89 2.45 -7.58
N PHE A 9 5.14 2.25 -7.16
CA PHE A 9 5.75 3.07 -6.11
C PHE A 9 6.02 4.50 -6.59
N GLN A 10 6.32 4.70 -7.88
CA GLN A 10 6.45 6.04 -8.45
C GLN A 10 5.09 6.77 -8.49
N ALA A 11 4.01 6.06 -8.82
CA ALA A 11 2.67 6.62 -8.75
C ALA A 11 2.31 7.04 -7.31
N TRP A 12 2.58 6.18 -6.32
CA TRP A 12 2.38 6.51 -4.90
C TRP A 12 3.21 7.73 -4.46
N LYS A 13 4.51 7.78 -4.79
CA LYS A 13 5.40 8.90 -4.45
C LYS A 13 4.94 10.24 -5.03
N LYS A 14 4.26 10.22 -6.19
CA LYS A 14 3.61 11.40 -6.77
C LYS A 14 2.29 11.76 -6.10
N LYS A 15 1.50 10.75 -5.71
CA LYS A 15 0.14 10.95 -5.19
C LYS A 15 0.09 11.27 -3.69
N SER A 16 0.97 10.69 -2.89
CA SER A 16 0.96 10.86 -1.43
C SER A 16 1.14 12.32 -0.97
N PRO A 17 1.95 13.18 -1.63
CA PRO A 17 2.01 14.59 -1.26
C PRO A 17 0.69 15.34 -1.53
N GLU A 18 -0.04 14.98 -2.59
CA GLU A 18 -1.35 15.57 -2.88
C GLU A 18 -2.37 15.22 -1.78
N ILE A 19 -2.38 13.96 -1.33
CA ILE A 19 -3.25 13.52 -0.23
C ILE A 19 -2.85 14.22 1.08
N GLY A 20 -1.55 14.28 1.37
CA GLY A 20 -1.03 15.00 2.54
C GLY A 20 -1.41 16.49 2.55
N LEU A 21 -1.45 17.14 1.38
CA LEU A 21 -1.92 18.51 1.25
C LEU A 21 -3.41 18.64 1.61
N LEU A 22 -4.26 17.71 1.17
CA LEU A 22 -5.69 17.72 1.52
C LEU A 22 -5.89 17.66 3.04
N PHE A 23 -5.13 16.84 3.76
CA PHE A 23 -5.18 16.79 5.22
C PHE A 23 -4.65 18.08 5.87
N ARG A 24 -3.55 18.64 5.36
CA ARG A 24 -2.98 19.91 5.85
C ARG A 24 -3.96 21.07 5.70
N GLU A 25 -4.68 21.12 4.58
CA GLU A 25 -5.68 22.14 4.27
C GLU A 25 -7.06 21.83 4.88
N LYS A 26 -7.17 20.80 5.72
CA LYS A 26 -8.42 20.34 6.36
C LYS A 26 -9.53 19.96 5.37
N LYS A 27 -9.16 19.60 4.13
CA LYS A 27 -10.05 19.12 3.07
C LYS A 27 -10.32 17.61 3.20
N TYR A 28 -10.74 17.17 4.39
CA TYR A 28 -10.82 15.75 4.76
C TYR A 28 -11.71 14.92 3.83
N GLN A 29 -12.86 15.46 3.41
CA GLN A 29 -13.78 14.77 2.51
C GLN A 29 -13.19 14.56 1.11
N GLN A 30 -12.35 15.49 0.65
CA GLN A 30 -11.65 15.36 -0.64
C GLN A 30 -10.54 14.31 -0.57
N ALA A 31 -10.04 13.97 0.63
CA ALA A 31 -9.03 12.94 0.82
C ALA A 31 -9.59 11.51 0.74
N VAL A 32 -10.90 11.32 0.94
CA VAL A 32 -11.53 9.98 0.99
C VAL A 32 -11.31 9.20 -0.31
N SER A 33 -11.65 9.79 -1.45
CA SER A 33 -11.51 9.13 -2.77
C SER A 33 -10.06 8.75 -3.11
N PRO A 34 -9.06 9.64 -3.00
CA PRO A 34 -7.67 9.25 -3.25
C PRO A 34 -7.13 8.27 -2.19
N MET A 35 -7.56 8.36 -0.92
CA MET A 35 -7.21 7.36 0.10
C MET A 35 -7.74 5.96 -0.25
N GLN A 36 -9.02 5.87 -0.63
CA GLN A 36 -9.67 4.60 -0.97
C GLN A 36 -9.02 3.95 -2.20
N SER A 37 -8.77 4.73 -3.25
CA SER A 37 -8.14 4.23 -4.48
C SER A 37 -6.71 3.76 -4.25
N ASN A 38 -5.92 4.45 -3.41
CA ASN A 38 -4.57 4.02 -3.08
C ASN A 38 -4.55 2.83 -2.11
N LEU A 39 -5.52 2.71 -1.19
CA LEU A 39 -5.67 1.49 -0.38
C LEU A 39 -5.96 0.27 -1.28
N LYS A 40 -6.79 0.42 -2.32
CA LYS A 40 -7.02 -0.64 -3.31
C LYS A 40 -5.75 -0.99 -4.08
N GLN A 41 -5.02 0.00 -4.58
CA GLN A 41 -3.73 -0.24 -5.27
C GLN A 41 -2.71 -0.93 -4.35
N PHE A 42 -2.69 -0.60 -3.07
CA PHE A 42 -1.89 -1.30 -2.08
C PHE A 42 -2.28 -2.78 -1.96
N LYS A 43 -3.59 -3.11 -1.85
CA LYS A 43 -4.09 -4.50 -1.82
C LYS A 43 -3.67 -5.28 -3.06
N GLN A 44 -3.73 -4.64 -4.24
CA GLN A 44 -3.27 -5.22 -5.52
C GLN A 44 -1.76 -5.51 -5.53
N ALA A 45 -0.95 -4.55 -5.09
CA ALA A 45 0.50 -4.73 -4.99
C ALA A 45 0.83 -5.87 -4.02
N LEU A 46 0.15 -5.93 -2.88
CA LEU A 46 0.34 -7.00 -1.90
C LEU A 46 0.00 -8.38 -2.48
N ALA A 47 -1.09 -8.48 -3.25
CA ALA A 47 -1.48 -9.71 -3.95
C ALA A 47 -0.41 -10.15 -4.97
N LEU A 48 0.04 -9.21 -5.80
CA LEU A 48 1.07 -9.45 -6.83
C LEU A 48 2.40 -9.91 -6.23
N LEU A 49 2.84 -9.31 -5.12
CA LEU A 49 4.06 -9.72 -4.42
C LEU A 49 4.00 -11.19 -3.96
N ASN A 50 2.80 -11.68 -3.65
CA ASN A 50 2.58 -13.05 -3.19
C ASN A 50 2.12 -13.99 -4.31
N GLY A 51 2.12 -13.53 -5.58
CA GLY A 51 1.69 -14.34 -6.72
C GLY A 51 0.22 -14.80 -6.65
N THR A 52 -0.64 -14.05 -5.94
CA THR A 52 -2.06 -14.35 -5.78
C THR A 52 -2.93 -13.25 -6.39
N ASP A 53 -4.22 -13.54 -6.56
CA ASP A 53 -5.22 -12.59 -7.04
C ASP A 53 -5.81 -11.80 -5.86
N GLU A 54 -6.03 -10.49 -6.05
CA GLU A 54 -6.65 -9.60 -5.06
C GLU A 54 -8.03 -10.12 -4.59
N SER A 55 -8.80 -10.72 -5.49
CA SER A 55 -10.17 -11.19 -5.25
C SER A 55 -10.27 -12.37 -4.27
N VAL A 56 -9.17 -13.09 -4.04
CA VAL A 56 -9.08 -14.25 -3.13
C VAL A 56 -8.06 -14.02 -2.02
N LEU A 57 -7.68 -12.75 -1.78
CA LEU A 57 -6.61 -12.38 -0.86
C LEU A 57 -7.02 -12.61 0.60
N ASP A 58 -6.67 -13.77 1.16
CA ASP A 58 -6.59 -13.93 2.60
C ASP A 58 -5.23 -13.40 3.09
N VAL A 59 -5.25 -12.15 3.53
CA VAL A 59 -4.09 -11.41 4.04
C VAL A 59 -3.38 -12.15 5.19
N ASN A 60 -4.10 -12.98 5.96
CA ASN A 60 -3.50 -13.75 7.05
C ASN A 60 -2.54 -14.83 6.54
N THR A 61 -2.80 -15.38 5.35
CA THR A 61 -2.03 -16.48 4.75
C THR A 61 -0.81 -16.02 3.95
N LEU A 62 -0.67 -14.71 3.70
CA LEU A 62 0.40 -14.18 2.86
C LEU A 62 1.78 -14.36 3.50
N LYS A 63 2.71 -14.84 2.67
CA LYS A 63 4.12 -15.05 3.04
C LYS A 63 4.86 -13.72 3.19
N HIS A 64 4.60 -12.78 2.30
CA HIS A 64 5.25 -11.47 2.26
C HIS A 64 4.22 -10.39 2.56
N LYS A 65 4.22 -9.85 3.78
CA LYS A 65 3.27 -8.82 4.19
C LYS A 65 3.87 -7.85 5.24
N PRO A 66 3.41 -6.59 5.26
CA PRO A 66 3.73 -5.64 6.34
C PRO A 66 3.28 -6.14 7.71
N ILE A 67 3.85 -5.58 8.78
CA ILE A 67 3.46 -5.95 10.14
C ILE A 67 2.08 -5.38 10.44
N ASN A 68 1.21 -6.19 11.07
CA ASN A 68 -0.17 -5.83 11.44
C ASN A 68 -0.98 -5.26 10.26
N VAL A 69 -0.72 -5.77 9.05
CA VAL A 69 -1.32 -5.27 7.82
C VAL A 69 -2.85 -5.35 7.84
N VAL A 70 -3.43 -6.36 8.50
CA VAL A 70 -4.88 -6.58 8.56
C VAL A 70 -5.54 -5.48 9.37
N GLU A 71 -5.07 -5.27 10.60
CA GLU A 71 -5.60 -4.26 11.52
C GLU A 71 -5.45 -2.85 10.94
N ARG A 72 -4.31 -2.59 10.28
CA ARG A 72 -4.04 -1.29 9.65
C ARG A 72 -4.92 -1.05 8.44
N MET A 73 -5.11 -2.04 7.57
CA MET A 73 -6.01 -1.88 6.42
C MET A 73 -7.45 -1.66 6.86
N LEU A 74 -7.93 -2.41 7.87
CA LEU A 74 -9.26 -2.23 8.44
C LEU A 74 -9.41 -0.81 9.00
N TYR A 75 -8.44 -0.35 9.81
CA TYR A 75 -8.45 0.99 10.35
C TYR A 75 -8.47 2.06 9.25
N ILE A 76 -7.67 1.92 8.18
CA ILE A 76 -7.65 2.88 7.08
C ILE A 76 -8.99 2.92 6.36
N GLU A 77 -9.58 1.75 6.07
CA GLU A 77 -10.84 1.60 5.36
C GLU A 77 -12.01 2.26 6.13
N GLU A 78 -12.01 2.15 7.45
CA GLU A 78 -13.00 2.78 8.34
C GLU A 78 -12.75 4.29 8.55
N ASN A 79 -11.53 4.77 8.34
CA ASN A 79 -11.10 6.11 8.76
C ASN A 79 -10.45 6.93 7.62
N LEU A 80 -10.89 6.74 6.37
CA LEU A 80 -10.31 7.36 5.16
C LEU A 80 -10.19 8.90 5.21
N SER A 81 -11.03 9.58 6.00
CA SER A 81 -10.99 11.04 6.17
C SER A 81 -10.11 11.50 7.35
N GLN A 82 -9.36 10.61 8.00
CA GLN A 82 -8.48 10.94 9.13
C GLN A 82 -7.00 10.94 8.71
N TYR A 83 -6.27 11.95 9.19
CA TYR A 83 -4.83 12.06 8.89
C TYR A 83 -4.02 10.85 9.38
N HIS A 84 -4.44 10.23 10.49
CA HIS A 84 -3.76 9.04 11.01
C HIS A 84 -3.90 7.85 10.05
N ALA A 85 -5.05 7.69 9.39
CA ALA A 85 -5.21 6.69 8.34
C ALA A 85 -4.25 6.95 7.16
N PHE A 86 -4.02 8.21 6.78
CA PHE A 86 -3.04 8.56 5.76
C PHE A 86 -1.61 8.17 6.15
N ILE A 87 -1.20 8.48 7.38
CA ILE A 87 0.12 8.06 7.90
C ILE A 87 0.26 6.53 7.90
N GLN A 88 -0.80 5.81 8.30
CA GLN A 88 -0.83 4.36 8.26
C GLN A 88 -0.65 3.82 6.84
N LEU A 89 -1.35 4.40 5.85
CA LEU A 89 -1.23 4.03 4.44
C LEU A 89 0.18 4.32 3.91
N GLN A 90 0.75 5.47 4.25
CA GLN A 90 2.12 5.81 3.86
C GLN A 90 3.15 4.81 4.39
N ALA A 91 3.08 4.49 5.68
CA ALA A 91 3.96 3.49 6.26
C ALA A 91 3.76 2.10 5.64
N LEU A 92 2.53 1.73 5.26
CA LEU A 92 2.25 0.46 4.56
C LEU A 92 2.97 0.40 3.21
N TYR A 93 2.94 1.49 2.44
CA TYR A 93 3.68 1.57 1.17
C TYR A 93 5.20 1.49 1.36
N GLU A 94 5.76 2.15 2.38
CA GLU A 94 7.19 2.09 2.67
C GLU A 94 7.65 0.68 3.08
N GLU A 95 6.83 -0.01 3.88
CA GLU A 95 7.07 -1.41 4.25
C GLU A 95 6.95 -2.34 3.04
N LEU A 96 5.96 -2.13 2.17
CA LEU A 96 5.77 -2.92 0.97
C LEU A 96 6.92 -2.75 -0.03
N GLU A 97 7.42 -1.53 -0.24
CA GLU A 97 8.59 -1.28 -1.11
C GLU A 97 9.83 -2.06 -0.63
N LYS A 98 10.05 -2.09 0.70
CA LYS A 98 11.13 -2.89 1.31
C LYS A 98 10.93 -4.40 1.10
N LEU A 99 9.68 -4.88 1.18
CA LEU A 99 9.36 -6.28 0.94
C LEU A 99 9.62 -6.67 -0.52
N TYR A 100 9.23 -5.83 -1.49
CA TYR A 100 9.54 -6.06 -2.90
C TYR A 100 11.06 -6.14 -3.14
N ALA A 101 11.83 -5.20 -2.60
CA ALA A 101 13.28 -5.23 -2.70
C ALA A 101 13.88 -6.51 -2.09
N LYS A 102 13.38 -6.93 -0.91
CA LYS A 102 13.82 -8.16 -0.25
C LYS A 102 13.53 -9.41 -1.10
N VAL A 103 12.32 -9.53 -1.65
CA VAL A 103 11.96 -10.69 -2.49
C VAL A 103 12.79 -10.71 -3.77
N ALA A 104 13.01 -9.55 -4.42
CA ALA A 104 13.87 -9.43 -5.60
C ALA A 104 15.28 -9.94 -5.34
N ILE A 105 15.87 -9.57 -4.20
CA ILE A 105 17.20 -10.00 -3.80
C ILE A 105 17.22 -11.51 -3.54
N LEU A 106 16.24 -12.06 -2.82
CA LEU A 106 16.17 -13.48 -2.52
C LEU A 106 16.02 -14.33 -3.80
N GLU A 107 15.19 -13.90 -4.75
CA GLU A 107 15.04 -14.58 -6.04
C GLU A 107 16.36 -14.58 -6.84
N ALA A 108 17.10 -13.46 -6.83
CA ALA A 108 18.38 -13.36 -7.54
C ALA A 108 19.51 -14.24 -6.95
N TYR A 109 19.40 -14.67 -5.70
CA TYR A 109 20.35 -15.61 -5.08
C TYR A 109 19.93 -17.09 -5.21
N GLN A 110 18.78 -17.38 -5.81
CA GLN A 110 18.31 -18.74 -6.08
C GLN A 110 18.60 -19.21 -7.52
N GLU A 111 19.25 -18.37 -8.32
CA GLU A 111 19.85 -18.69 -9.63
C GLU A 111 21.36 -18.99 -9.49
#